data_AF-A0A975ALM1-F1
#
_entry.id   AF-A0A975ALM1-F1
#
_cell.length_a   1.000
_cell.length_b   1.000
_cell.length_c   1.000
_cell.angle_alpha   90.00
_cell.angle_beta   90.00
_cell.angle_gamma   90.00
#
_symmetry.space_group_name_H-M   'P 1'
#
loop_
_entity.id
_entity.type
_entity.pdbx_description
1 polymer ?
#
loop_
_entity_poly.entity_id
_entity_poly.type
_entity_poly.pdbx_seq_one_letter_code
_entity_poly.pdbx_strand_id
1 'polypeptide(L)'
;MSKKLHSGKRSPLSLAFKRHLRPWHRRLGLVGALFLVLLALTGVAINHADDWHLPQSRVTLNWLLDWYGIQPPNQVLLFETAPDVLGATDNLLWLGEHQILEAKGLLLAAARTEGFILAIDSDNLYLLDGQGQLQEVQDTSTGLPKTLANLAVMGPDEIWLQAADGMYQSDSQLIEWTRAMPFKAPEWIQPVAQADTALQLQARSASLNWERVLLDLHSGRLFGPWAKWLWDFLAFVFVLISVSGGYIWWQQKRH
;
A
#
# COMPACT_ATOMS: atom_id res chain seq x y z
N MET A 1 -39.32 -29.28 70.63
CA MET A 1 -40.00 -28.75 69.43
C MET A 1 -39.00 -28.73 68.27
N SER A 2 -39.30 -29.50 67.22
CA SER A 2 -38.39 -29.83 66.12
C SER A 2 -38.29 -28.69 65.10
N LYS A 3 -37.06 -28.33 64.71
CA LYS A 3 -36.74 -27.39 63.62
C LYS A 3 -37.12 -28.02 62.27
N LYS A 4 -38.07 -27.43 61.54
CA LYS A 4 -38.25 -27.70 60.11
C LYS A 4 -37.24 -26.86 59.32
N LEU A 5 -36.15 -27.49 58.89
CA LEU A 5 -35.29 -26.98 57.82
C LEU A 5 -36.00 -27.23 56.48
N HIS A 6 -36.50 -26.17 55.85
CA HIS A 6 -36.94 -26.21 54.46
C HIS A 6 -35.70 -26.37 53.56
N SER A 7 -35.43 -27.60 53.10
CA SER A 7 -34.52 -27.82 51.98
C SER A 7 -35.25 -27.41 50.69
N GLY A 8 -34.87 -26.26 50.14
CA GLY A 8 -35.34 -25.83 48.82
C GLY A 8 -34.88 -26.83 47.76
N LYS A 9 -35.78 -27.70 47.31
CA LYS A 9 -35.57 -28.59 46.16
C LYS A 9 -35.18 -27.73 44.96
N ARG A 10 -33.91 -27.76 44.55
CA ARG A 10 -33.43 -27.07 43.35
C ARG A 10 -34.06 -27.72 42.13
N SER A 11 -34.64 -26.91 41.23
CA SER A 11 -35.30 -27.45 40.05
C SER A 11 -34.28 -28.17 39.15
N PRO A 12 -34.64 -29.31 38.53
CA PRO A 12 -33.75 -30.09 37.66
C PRO A 12 -33.25 -29.28 36.45
N LEU A 13 -34.06 -28.33 35.97
CA LEU A 13 -33.69 -27.35 34.94
C LEU A 13 -32.50 -26.47 35.35
N SER A 14 -32.44 -26.04 36.63
CA SER A 14 -31.33 -25.22 37.12
C SER A 14 -30.01 -25.99 37.21
N LEU A 15 -30.05 -27.32 37.38
CA LEU A 15 -28.86 -28.18 37.43
C LEU A 15 -28.35 -28.52 36.02
N ALA A 16 -29.25 -28.86 35.10
CA ALA A 16 -28.92 -29.14 33.70
C ALA A 16 -28.32 -27.91 33.00
N PHE A 17 -28.93 -26.73 33.21
CA PHE A 17 -28.42 -25.46 32.70
C PHE A 17 -27.00 -25.16 33.20
N LYS A 18 -26.71 -25.39 34.49
CA LYS A 18 -25.35 -25.23 35.05
C LYS A 18 -24.32 -26.17 34.43
N ARG A 19 -24.73 -27.41 34.11
CA ARG A 19 -23.85 -28.43 33.52
C ARG A 19 -23.44 -28.07 32.09
N HIS A 20 -24.26 -27.31 31.37
CA HIS A 20 -23.95 -26.82 30.02
C HIS A 20 -23.30 -25.44 30.02
N LEU A 21 -23.62 -24.57 30.99
CA LEU A 21 -23.06 -23.22 31.08
C LEU A 21 -21.54 -23.23 31.27
N ARG A 22 -21.00 -24.06 32.17
CA ARG A 22 -19.55 -24.06 32.49
C ARG A 22 -18.66 -24.49 31.31
N PRO A 23 -18.93 -25.60 30.59
CA PRO A 23 -18.13 -25.97 29.42
C PRO A 23 -18.19 -24.93 28.30
N TRP A 24 -19.37 -24.37 28.01
CA TRP A 24 -19.53 -23.33 27.00
C TRP A 24 -18.84 -22.03 27.39
N HIS A 25 -18.98 -21.58 28.65
CA HIS A 25 -18.25 -20.43 29.18
C HIS A 25 -16.73 -20.61 29.02
N ARG A 26 -16.19 -21.81 29.32
CA ARG A 26 -14.75 -22.08 29.16
C ARG A 26 -14.29 -22.02 27.70
N ARG A 27 -15.07 -22.59 26.77
CA ARG A 27 -14.74 -22.59 25.33
C ARG A 27 -14.82 -21.17 24.75
N LEU A 28 -15.91 -20.47 25.01
CA LEU A 28 -16.10 -19.08 24.58
C LEU A 28 -15.09 -18.14 25.23
N GLY A 29 -14.74 -18.38 26.50
CA GLY A 29 -13.70 -17.66 27.22
C GLY A 29 -12.33 -17.84 26.60
N LEU A 30 -11.98 -19.04 26.13
CA LEU A 30 -10.72 -19.27 25.42
C LEU A 30 -10.66 -18.49 24.09
N VAL A 31 -11.75 -18.53 23.31
CA VAL A 31 -11.84 -17.76 22.05
C VAL A 31 -11.72 -16.26 22.33
N GLY A 32 -12.46 -15.75 23.32
CA GLY A 32 -12.39 -14.35 23.73
C GLY A 32 -11.01 -13.94 24.24
N ALA A 33 -10.34 -14.80 25.02
CA ALA A 33 -8.99 -14.54 25.52
C ALA A 33 -7.97 -14.46 24.39
N LEU A 34 -8.01 -15.39 23.43
CA LEU A 34 -7.13 -15.34 22.25
C LEU A 34 -7.34 -14.07 21.45
N PHE A 35 -8.60 -13.65 21.27
CA PHE A 35 -8.91 -12.40 20.58
C PHE A 35 -8.42 -11.17 21.35
N LEU A 36 -8.56 -11.13 22.67
CA LEU A 36 -8.00 -10.04 23.49
C LEU A 36 -6.47 -10.00 23.41
N VAL A 37 -5.80 -11.15 23.39
CA VAL A 37 -4.35 -11.21 23.19
C VAL A 37 -3.98 -10.61 21.83
N LEU A 38 -4.68 -10.98 20.76
CA LEU A 38 -4.47 -10.40 19.43
C LEU A 38 -4.65 -8.87 19.44
N LEU A 39 -5.75 -8.37 20.03
CA LEU A 39 -6.02 -6.93 20.13
C LEU A 39 -4.97 -6.19 20.96
N ALA A 40 -4.53 -6.78 22.07
CA ALA A 40 -3.50 -6.21 22.92
C ALA A 40 -2.16 -6.13 22.21
N LEU A 41 -1.72 -7.22 21.56
CA LEU A 41 -0.45 -7.25 20.83
C LEU A 41 -0.44 -6.26 19.65
N THR A 42 -1.51 -6.24 18.85
CA THR A 42 -1.64 -5.29 17.75
C THR A 42 -1.74 -3.85 18.26
N GLY A 43 -2.49 -3.60 19.34
CA GLY A 43 -2.60 -2.28 19.94
C GLY A 43 -1.27 -1.75 20.49
N VAL A 44 -0.48 -2.59 21.15
CA VAL A 44 0.89 -2.24 21.57
C VAL A 44 1.76 -1.93 20.36
N ALA A 45 1.70 -2.75 19.31
CA ALA A 45 2.47 -2.53 18.09
C ALA A 45 2.11 -1.20 17.40
N ILE A 46 0.81 -0.88 17.33
CA ILE A 46 0.32 0.38 16.77
C ILE A 46 0.76 1.57 17.64
N ASN A 47 0.68 1.47 18.97
CA ASN A 47 1.10 2.54 19.87
C ASN A 47 2.62 2.83 19.79
N HIS A 48 3.42 1.84 19.40
CA HIS A 48 4.86 1.94 19.19
C HIS A 48 5.24 1.93 17.70
N ALA A 49 4.31 2.32 16.81
CA ALA A 49 4.54 2.22 15.38
C ALA A 49 5.76 3.03 14.91
N ASP A 50 5.93 4.23 15.45
CA ASP A 50 7.10 5.08 15.16
C ASP A 50 8.40 4.48 15.70
N ASP A 51 8.39 4.01 16.96
CA ASP A 51 9.56 3.36 17.58
C ASP A 51 10.05 2.15 16.77
N TRP A 52 9.10 1.41 16.19
CA TRP A 52 9.37 0.20 15.40
C TRP A 52 9.46 0.46 13.89
N HIS A 53 9.41 1.73 13.47
CA HIS A 53 9.49 2.14 12.06
C HIS A 53 8.48 1.39 11.16
N LEU A 54 7.30 1.09 11.69
CA LEU A 54 6.22 0.44 10.95
C LEU A 54 5.70 1.27 9.77
N PRO A 55 5.65 2.62 9.84
CA PRO A 55 5.26 3.45 8.70
C PRO A 55 6.20 3.30 7.49
N GLN A 56 7.50 3.12 7.75
CA GLN A 56 8.55 2.98 6.74
C GLN A 56 8.70 1.53 6.25
N SER A 57 8.32 0.55 7.08
CA SER A 57 8.43 -0.87 6.77
C SER A 57 7.37 -1.31 5.74
N ARG A 58 7.78 -1.44 4.48
CA ARG A 58 6.91 -1.85 3.36
C ARG A 58 6.61 -3.34 3.38
N VAL A 59 5.41 -3.70 2.91
CA VAL A 59 4.98 -5.09 2.81
C VAL A 59 5.45 -5.68 1.48
N THR A 60 6.29 -6.72 1.53
CA THR A 60 6.82 -7.41 0.34
C THR A 60 6.19 -8.79 0.11
N LEU A 61 5.24 -9.19 0.96
CA LEU A 61 4.55 -10.48 0.85
C LEU A 61 3.52 -10.43 -0.27
N ASN A 62 3.79 -11.10 -1.40
CA ASN A 62 2.91 -11.12 -2.58
C ASN A 62 1.45 -11.45 -2.25
N TRP A 63 1.19 -12.52 -1.50
CA TRP A 63 -0.18 -12.92 -1.14
C TRP A 63 -0.92 -11.85 -0.35
N LEU A 64 -0.20 -11.07 0.47
CA LEU A 64 -0.78 -10.00 1.27
C LEU A 64 -1.05 -8.78 0.39
N LEU A 65 -0.15 -8.45 -0.54
CA LEU A 65 -0.39 -7.43 -1.56
C LEU A 65 -1.60 -7.78 -2.42
N ASP A 66 -1.72 -9.04 -2.85
CA ASP A 66 -2.87 -9.56 -3.59
C ASP A 66 -4.16 -9.45 -2.77
N TRP A 67 -4.11 -9.78 -1.47
CA TRP A 67 -5.23 -9.66 -0.55
C TRP A 67 -5.74 -8.21 -0.43
N TYR A 68 -4.83 -7.24 -0.45
CA TYR A 68 -5.15 -5.80 -0.48
C TYR A 68 -5.58 -5.31 -1.88
N GLY A 69 -5.58 -6.17 -2.90
CA GLY A 69 -5.94 -5.82 -4.27
C GLY A 69 -4.86 -5.04 -5.03
N ILE A 70 -3.63 -4.98 -4.50
CA ILE A 70 -2.50 -4.26 -5.11
C ILE A 70 -1.93 -5.11 -6.24
N GLN A 71 -2.38 -4.84 -7.45
CA GLN A 71 -1.93 -5.56 -8.65
C GLN A 71 -0.50 -5.15 -9.04
N PRO A 72 0.25 -6.03 -9.73
CA PRO A 72 1.50 -5.62 -10.38
C PRO A 72 1.23 -4.52 -11.43
N PRO A 73 2.20 -3.62 -11.66
CA PRO A 73 2.08 -2.61 -12.72
C PRO A 73 1.95 -3.29 -14.08
N ASN A 74 1.23 -2.66 -15.01
CA ASN A 74 1.04 -3.19 -16.35
C ASN A 74 2.33 -3.10 -17.18
N GLN A 75 3.11 -2.06 -16.94
CA GLN A 75 4.34 -1.77 -17.64
C GLN A 75 5.49 -1.53 -16.65
N VAL A 76 6.66 -2.07 -16.98
CA VAL A 76 7.90 -1.87 -16.23
C VAL A 76 8.99 -1.58 -17.24
N LEU A 77 9.56 -0.38 -17.16
CA LEU A 77 10.58 0.12 -18.07
C LEU A 77 11.82 0.43 -17.27
N LEU A 78 12.97 0.04 -17.81
CA LEU A 78 14.27 0.43 -17.28
C LEU A 78 14.99 1.25 -18.34
N PHE A 79 15.57 2.38 -17.93
CA PHE A 79 16.34 3.25 -18.80
C PHE A 79 17.78 3.28 -18.30
N GLU A 80 18.70 2.75 -19.11
CA GLU A 80 20.14 2.80 -18.83
C GLU A 80 20.65 4.23 -19.00
N THR A 81 20.59 4.98 -17.91
CA THR A 81 21.19 6.32 -17.81
C THR A 81 22.44 6.23 -16.93
N ALA A 82 23.57 6.80 -17.35
CA ALA A 82 24.74 6.88 -16.47
C ALA A 82 24.54 8.00 -15.43
N PRO A 83 24.91 7.84 -14.14
CA PRO A 83 25.47 6.64 -13.50
C PRO A 83 24.42 5.65 -12.95
N ASP A 84 23.16 6.05 -12.82
CA ASP A 84 22.09 5.27 -12.18
C ASP A 84 20.98 4.91 -13.17
N VAL A 85 20.46 3.68 -13.08
CA VAL A 85 19.31 3.23 -13.87
C VAL A 85 18.03 3.92 -13.37
N LEU A 86 17.29 4.52 -14.30
CA LEU A 86 15.93 5.01 -14.02
C LEU A 86 14.92 3.88 -14.27
N GLY A 87 14.04 3.65 -13.32
CA GLY A 87 12.93 2.73 -13.47
C GLY A 87 11.62 3.47 -13.67
N ALA A 88 10.71 2.96 -14.51
CA ALA A 88 9.34 3.43 -14.58
C ALA A 88 8.36 2.27 -14.44
N THR A 89 7.30 2.45 -13.66
CA THR A 89 6.20 1.49 -13.52
C THR A 89 4.87 2.20 -13.73
N ASP A 90 4.21 1.91 -14.84
CA ASP A 90 3.04 2.66 -15.32
C ASP A 90 3.29 4.18 -15.33
N ASN A 91 2.73 4.94 -14.38
CA ASN A 91 2.91 6.38 -14.26
C ASN A 91 3.96 6.80 -13.22
N LEU A 92 4.63 5.86 -12.55
CA LEU A 92 5.60 6.16 -11.49
C LEU A 92 7.03 6.11 -12.03
N LEU A 93 7.84 7.12 -11.72
CA LEU A 93 9.27 7.13 -12.00
C LEU A 93 10.06 6.88 -10.72
N TRP A 94 11.13 6.11 -10.85
CA TRP A 94 11.96 5.60 -9.77
C TRP A 94 13.43 5.91 -10.03
N LEU A 95 14.11 6.36 -8.98
CA LEU A 95 15.56 6.47 -8.92
C LEU A 95 16.06 5.53 -7.82
N GLY A 96 16.53 4.35 -8.23
CA GLY A 96 16.80 3.25 -7.30
C GLY A 96 15.54 2.85 -6.53
N GLU A 97 15.63 2.89 -5.19
CA GLU A 97 14.51 2.55 -4.30
C GLU A 97 13.49 3.68 -4.08
N HIS A 98 13.78 4.89 -4.57
CA HIS A 98 12.96 6.07 -4.30
C HIS A 98 12.04 6.39 -5.47
N GLN A 99 10.74 6.50 -5.20
CA GLN A 99 9.79 7.10 -6.15
C GLN A 99 10.05 8.60 -6.22
N ILE A 100 10.33 9.12 -7.42
CA ILE A 100 10.66 10.53 -7.65
C ILE A 100 9.56 11.29 -8.40
N LEU A 101 8.66 10.57 -9.10
CA LEU A 101 7.55 11.17 -9.83
C LEU A 101 6.32 10.25 -9.83
N GLU A 102 5.14 10.85 -9.75
CA GLU A 102 3.86 10.27 -10.17
C GLU A 102 3.30 11.12 -11.31
N ALA A 103 3.43 10.62 -12.54
CA ALA A 103 2.97 11.27 -13.75
C ALA A 103 1.44 11.17 -13.91
N LYS A 104 0.88 12.05 -14.74
CA LYS A 104 -0.55 12.03 -15.11
C LYS A 104 -0.91 10.86 -16.02
N GLY A 105 0.03 10.42 -16.86
CA GLY A 105 -0.13 9.30 -17.79
C GLY A 105 0.95 8.23 -17.65
N LEU A 106 0.85 7.20 -18.48
CA LEU A 106 1.87 6.16 -18.59
C LEU A 106 3.18 6.77 -19.09
N LEU A 107 4.27 6.50 -18.37
CA LEU A 107 5.59 6.97 -18.74
C LEU A 107 6.09 6.18 -19.96
N LEU A 108 6.54 6.92 -20.97
CA LEU A 108 7.00 6.36 -22.24
C LEU A 108 8.53 6.28 -22.28
N ALA A 109 9.20 7.31 -21.78
CA ALA A 109 10.66 7.39 -21.73
C ALA A 109 11.12 8.25 -20.55
N ALA A 110 12.30 7.93 -20.01
CA ALA A 110 13.00 8.78 -19.07
C ALA A 110 14.50 8.81 -19.38
N ALA A 111 15.12 9.97 -19.12
CA ALA A 111 16.51 10.25 -19.43
C ALA A 111 17.16 11.03 -18.29
N ARG A 112 18.48 11.00 -18.23
CA ARG A 112 19.27 11.90 -17.40
C ARG A 112 20.20 12.71 -18.30
N THR A 113 20.23 14.01 -18.08
CA THR A 113 21.19 14.97 -18.67
C THR A 113 22.15 15.44 -17.57
N GLU A 114 23.08 16.35 -17.88
CA GLU A 114 24.00 16.88 -16.86
C GLU A 114 23.27 17.67 -15.75
N GLY A 115 22.13 18.30 -16.07
CA GLY A 115 21.38 19.14 -15.12
C GLY A 115 20.06 18.54 -14.63
N PHE A 116 19.41 17.69 -15.43
CA PHE A 116 18.03 17.28 -15.20
C PHE A 116 17.82 15.78 -15.38
N ILE A 117 16.81 15.26 -14.70
CA ILE A 117 16.13 14.03 -15.08
C ILE A 117 14.89 14.44 -15.86
N LEU A 118 14.74 13.89 -17.06
CA LEU A 118 13.61 14.14 -17.94
C LEU A 118 12.75 12.89 -17.99
N ALA A 119 11.44 13.06 -17.99
CA ALA A 119 10.51 11.96 -18.25
C ALA A 119 9.33 12.46 -19.08
N ILE A 120 8.80 11.60 -19.94
CA ILE A 120 7.63 11.93 -20.77
C ILE A 120 6.52 10.91 -20.58
N ASP A 121 5.28 11.40 -20.55
CA ASP A 121 4.10 10.64 -20.93
C ASP A 121 3.60 11.11 -22.31
N SER A 122 2.40 10.73 -22.73
CA SER A 122 1.85 11.13 -24.04
C SER A 122 1.60 12.63 -24.20
N ASP A 123 1.43 13.36 -23.09
CA ASP A 123 0.93 14.75 -23.11
C ASP A 123 1.75 15.70 -22.25
N ASN A 124 2.68 15.19 -21.44
CA ASN A 124 3.47 15.96 -20.49
C ASN A 124 4.95 15.58 -20.58
N LEU A 125 5.79 16.59 -20.37
CA LEU A 125 7.21 16.45 -20.11
C LEU A 125 7.47 16.92 -18.68
N TYR A 126 8.19 16.11 -17.92
CA TYR A 126 8.54 16.36 -16.53
C TYR A 126 10.04 16.64 -16.44
N LEU A 127 10.40 17.76 -15.81
CA LEU A 127 11.78 18.14 -15.53
C LEU A 127 12.00 18.03 -14.04
N LEU A 128 12.90 17.14 -13.63
CA LEU A 128 13.33 16.98 -12.25
C LEU A 128 14.80 17.34 -12.13
N ASP A 129 15.23 17.79 -10.97
CA ASP A 129 16.65 17.99 -10.69
C ASP A 129 17.41 16.65 -10.56
N GLY A 130 18.73 16.71 -10.40
CA GLY A 130 19.55 15.51 -10.22
C GLY A 130 19.25 14.68 -8.97
N GLN A 131 18.49 15.23 -8.01
CA GLN A 131 18.00 14.54 -6.81
C GLN A 131 16.62 13.92 -7.01
N GLY A 132 15.99 14.12 -8.17
CA GLY A 132 14.63 13.65 -8.46
C GLY A 132 13.53 14.53 -7.88
N GLN A 133 13.81 15.80 -7.54
CA GLN A 133 12.76 16.75 -7.18
C GLN A 133 12.18 17.39 -8.44
N LEU A 134 10.86 17.26 -8.60
CA LEU A 134 10.13 17.86 -9.72
C LEU A 134 10.26 19.39 -9.69
N GLN A 135 10.81 19.95 -10.76
CA GLN A 135 10.99 21.39 -10.96
C GLN A 135 9.89 21.96 -11.85
N GLU A 136 9.58 21.27 -12.95
CA GLU A 136 8.64 21.76 -13.95
C GLU A 136 7.84 20.62 -14.60
N VAL A 137 6.60 20.95 -14.98
CA VAL A 137 5.76 20.11 -15.84
C VAL A 137 5.33 20.95 -17.02
N GLN A 138 5.68 20.49 -18.22
CA GLN A 138 5.26 21.09 -19.46
C GLN A 138 4.15 20.28 -20.09
N ASP A 139 3.23 20.96 -20.75
CA ASP A 139 2.15 20.36 -21.53
C ASP A 139 1.83 21.24 -22.73
N THR A 140 0.76 20.90 -23.46
CA THR A 140 0.38 21.65 -24.67
C THR A 140 0.11 23.14 -24.44
N SER A 141 -0.22 23.57 -23.21
CA SER A 141 -0.42 24.97 -22.87
C SER A 141 0.89 25.76 -22.75
N THR A 142 2.00 25.08 -22.49
CA THR A 142 3.35 25.66 -22.43
C THR A 142 4.11 25.53 -23.76
N GLY A 143 3.46 25.04 -24.82
CA GLY A 143 4.06 24.87 -26.15
C GLY A 143 4.62 23.47 -26.43
N LEU A 144 4.42 22.49 -25.54
CA LEU A 144 4.83 21.10 -25.78
C LEU A 144 4.01 20.50 -26.95
N PRO A 145 4.63 19.74 -27.86
CA PRO A 145 3.89 19.09 -28.95
C PRO A 145 2.96 17.99 -28.44
N LYS A 146 1.88 17.73 -29.19
CA LYS A 146 0.83 16.77 -28.80
C LYS A 146 1.24 15.34 -29.10
N THR A 147 0.82 14.41 -28.24
CA THR A 147 0.99 12.97 -28.46
C THR A 147 2.46 12.60 -28.64
N LEU A 148 3.22 12.83 -27.57
CA LEU A 148 4.60 12.42 -27.46
C LEU A 148 4.70 10.89 -27.54
N ALA A 149 5.77 10.42 -28.16
CA ALA A 149 6.05 9.00 -28.38
C ALA A 149 7.45 8.62 -27.91
N ASN A 150 8.47 9.44 -28.19
CA ASN A 150 9.86 9.14 -27.85
C ASN A 150 10.62 10.39 -27.40
N LEU A 151 11.65 10.16 -26.59
CA LEU A 151 12.61 11.14 -26.08
C LEU A 151 14.02 10.72 -26.52
N ALA A 152 14.84 11.68 -26.94
CA ALA A 152 16.26 11.46 -27.23
C ALA A 152 17.10 12.59 -26.63
N VAL A 153 18.29 12.23 -26.18
CA VAL A 153 19.31 13.14 -25.65
C VAL A 153 20.56 12.98 -26.50
N MET A 154 20.90 13.98 -27.32
CA MET A 154 22.07 13.93 -28.21
C MET A 154 23.27 14.76 -27.71
N GLY A 155 23.08 15.57 -26.67
CA GLY A 155 24.08 16.39 -26.01
C GLY A 155 23.54 16.96 -24.70
N PRO A 156 24.32 17.77 -23.95
CA PRO A 156 23.92 18.32 -22.65
C PRO A 156 22.61 19.11 -22.70
N ASP A 157 22.46 19.92 -23.76
CA ASP A 157 21.32 20.81 -23.98
C ASP A 157 20.55 20.46 -25.27
N GLU A 158 20.79 19.28 -25.85
CA GLU A 158 20.17 18.88 -27.12
C GLU A 158 19.16 17.76 -26.88
N ILE A 159 17.93 18.16 -26.55
CA ILE A 159 16.82 17.25 -26.29
C ILE A 159 15.84 17.27 -27.45
N TRP A 160 15.50 16.07 -27.91
CA TRP A 160 14.60 15.84 -29.01
C TRP A 160 13.38 15.05 -28.54
N LEU A 161 12.21 15.46 -29.04
CA LEU A 161 10.95 14.77 -28.84
C LEU A 161 10.40 14.29 -30.18
N GLN A 162 9.89 13.07 -30.21
CA GLN A 162 9.05 12.59 -31.28
C GLN A 162 7.59 12.70 -30.86
N ALA A 163 6.80 13.45 -31.62
CA ALA A 163 5.37 13.58 -31.47
C ALA A 163 4.66 12.97 -32.69
N ALA A 164 3.34 12.82 -32.61
CA ALA A 164 2.54 12.26 -33.69
C ALA A 164 2.67 13.01 -35.02
N ASP A 165 2.90 14.32 -34.97
CA ASP A 165 3.03 15.16 -36.15
C ASP A 165 4.47 15.46 -36.56
N GLY A 166 5.50 15.09 -35.80
CA GLY A 166 6.88 15.32 -36.22
C GLY A 166 7.91 15.25 -35.09
N MET A 167 9.14 15.67 -35.42
CA MET A 167 10.23 15.77 -34.45
C MET A 167 10.40 17.23 -34.02
N TYR A 168 10.64 17.43 -32.74
CA TYR A 168 10.81 18.73 -32.11
C TYR A 168 12.14 18.75 -31.35
N GLN A 169 12.85 19.87 -31.46
CA GLN A 169 14.06 20.15 -30.71
C GLN A 169 13.75 21.25 -29.69
N SER A 170 14.28 21.07 -28.49
CA SER A 170 14.27 22.10 -27.46
C SER A 170 15.30 23.20 -27.74
N ASP A 171 15.06 24.39 -27.22
CA ASP A 171 16.11 25.37 -26.99
C ASP A 171 17.00 24.97 -25.79
N SER A 172 18.09 25.70 -25.55
CA SER A 172 19.04 25.36 -24.48
C SER A 172 18.47 25.45 -23.07
N GLN A 173 17.34 26.16 -22.89
CA GLN A 173 16.68 26.29 -21.58
C GLN A 173 15.55 25.26 -21.38
N LEU A 174 15.29 24.40 -22.37
CA LEU A 174 14.17 23.43 -22.35
C LEU A 174 12.80 24.09 -22.21
N ILE A 175 12.61 25.29 -22.78
CA ILE A 175 11.36 26.06 -22.69
C ILE A 175 10.61 26.02 -24.02
N GLU A 176 11.31 26.20 -25.13
CA GLU A 176 10.69 26.31 -26.46
C GLU A 176 10.94 25.05 -27.30
N TRP A 177 9.86 24.52 -27.90
CA TRP A 177 9.91 23.33 -28.75
C TRP A 177 9.68 23.70 -30.21
N THR A 178 10.72 23.60 -31.03
CA THR A 178 10.66 23.92 -32.45
C THR A 178 10.69 22.66 -33.30
N ARG A 179 9.77 22.55 -34.25
CA ARG A 179 9.74 21.44 -35.21
C ARG A 179 11.00 21.50 -36.08
N ALA A 180 11.77 20.43 -36.08
CA ALA A 180 13.07 20.37 -36.76
C ALA A 180 13.31 19.00 -37.39
N MET A 181 14.22 18.97 -38.36
CA MET A 181 14.73 17.73 -38.96
C MET A 181 16.21 17.60 -38.57
N PRO A 182 16.57 16.61 -37.76
CA PRO A 182 17.94 16.47 -37.29
C PRO A 182 18.84 15.99 -38.44
N PHE A 183 20.08 16.49 -38.49
CA PHE A 183 21.06 16.08 -39.50
C PHE A 183 21.51 14.62 -39.31
N LYS A 184 21.56 14.16 -38.06
CA LYS A 184 21.79 12.77 -37.65
C LYS A 184 20.50 12.25 -37.00
N ALA A 185 20.05 11.04 -37.36
CA ALA A 185 18.88 10.45 -36.71
C ALA A 185 19.08 10.39 -35.18
N PRO A 186 18.11 10.86 -34.36
CA PRO A 186 18.22 10.80 -32.91
C PRO A 186 18.25 9.36 -32.43
N GLU A 187 19.12 9.08 -31.47
CA GLU A 187 19.13 7.81 -30.75
C GLU A 187 18.03 7.88 -29.68
N TRP A 188 16.83 7.44 -30.07
CA TRP A 188 15.68 7.42 -29.17
C TRP A 188 15.95 6.51 -27.98
N ILE A 189 15.60 7.00 -26.79
CA ILE A 189 15.68 6.22 -25.57
C ILE A 189 14.68 5.09 -25.67
N GLN A 190 15.20 3.87 -25.61
CA GLN A 190 14.42 2.66 -25.58
C GLN A 190 14.54 2.03 -24.20
N PRO A 191 13.45 1.51 -23.64
CA PRO A 191 13.52 0.75 -22.41
C PRO A 191 14.34 -0.52 -22.65
N VAL A 192 15.17 -0.87 -21.67
CA VAL A 192 15.85 -2.17 -21.65
C VAL A 192 14.80 -3.25 -21.46
N ALA A 193 14.74 -4.18 -22.40
CA ALA A 193 13.81 -5.29 -22.39
C ALA A 193 14.18 -6.31 -21.30
N GLN A 194 13.94 -5.97 -20.03
CA GLN A 194 14.13 -6.88 -18.91
C GLN A 194 12.95 -6.78 -17.94
N ALA A 195 12.36 -7.93 -17.63
CA ALA A 195 11.39 -8.03 -16.56
C ALA A 195 12.12 -7.82 -15.23
N ASP A 196 11.98 -6.63 -14.65
CA ASP A 196 12.51 -6.34 -13.32
C ASP A 196 11.47 -6.68 -12.25
N THR A 197 11.59 -7.89 -11.70
CA THR A 197 10.71 -8.37 -10.63
C THR A 197 10.93 -7.62 -9.32
N ALA A 198 12.11 -7.04 -9.09
CA ALA A 198 12.40 -6.25 -7.90
C ALA A 198 11.69 -4.90 -7.97
N LEU A 199 11.79 -4.19 -9.11
CA LEU A 199 11.09 -2.93 -9.33
C LEU A 199 9.55 -3.12 -9.31
N GLN A 200 9.05 -4.22 -9.88
CA GLN A 200 7.62 -4.59 -9.75
C GLN A 200 7.19 -4.71 -8.29
N LEU A 201 7.95 -5.45 -7.48
CA LEU A 201 7.64 -5.64 -6.08
C LEU A 201 7.73 -4.33 -5.31
N GLN A 202 8.74 -3.51 -5.59
CA GLN A 202 8.92 -2.18 -5.01
C GLN A 202 7.72 -1.28 -5.29
N ALA A 203 7.27 -1.21 -6.55
CA ALA A 203 6.10 -0.42 -6.94
C ALA A 203 4.82 -0.87 -6.21
N ARG A 204 4.60 -2.19 -6.10
CA ARG A 204 3.46 -2.73 -5.33
C ARG A 204 3.57 -2.38 -3.84
N SER A 205 4.76 -2.54 -3.27
CA SER A 205 5.02 -2.38 -1.83
C SER A 205 4.97 -0.91 -1.39
N ALA A 206 5.15 0.05 -2.30
CA ALA A 206 5.15 1.47 -1.98
C ALA A 206 3.84 1.97 -1.35
N SER A 207 2.71 1.33 -1.70
CA SER A 207 1.38 1.71 -1.21
C SER A 207 0.95 1.05 0.11
N LEU A 208 1.69 0.05 0.62
CA LEU A 208 1.31 -0.72 1.81
C LEU A 208 2.47 -0.90 2.80
N ASN A 209 2.25 -0.43 4.03
CA ASN A 209 3.18 -0.59 5.15
C ASN A 209 2.61 -1.48 6.26
N TRP A 210 3.47 -1.94 7.16
CA TRP A 210 3.07 -2.84 8.25
C TRP A 210 2.18 -2.17 9.29
N GLU A 211 2.31 -0.86 9.50
CA GLU A 211 1.40 -0.10 10.35
C GLU A 211 -0.03 -0.24 9.86
N ARG A 212 -0.26 -0.03 8.55
CA ARG A 212 -1.59 -0.17 7.95
C ARG A 212 -2.13 -1.59 8.10
N VAL A 213 -1.29 -2.61 7.89
CA VAL A 213 -1.69 -4.01 8.07
C VAL A 213 -2.14 -4.29 9.50
N LEU A 214 -1.40 -3.78 10.49
CA LEU A 214 -1.74 -3.96 11.90
C LEU A 214 -3.01 -3.18 12.30
N LEU A 215 -3.18 -1.96 11.79
CA LEU A 215 -4.41 -1.17 11.98
C LEU A 215 -5.64 -1.88 11.39
N ASP A 216 -5.52 -2.44 10.20
CA ASP A 216 -6.60 -3.17 9.55
C ASP A 216 -6.87 -4.51 10.23
N LEU A 217 -5.85 -5.19 10.78
CA LEU A 217 -6.04 -6.37 11.61
C LEU A 217 -6.74 -6.04 12.93
N HIS A 218 -6.33 -4.96 13.60
CA HIS A 218 -6.87 -4.52 14.89
C HIS A 218 -8.34 -4.07 14.78
N SER A 219 -8.65 -3.29 13.75
CA SER A 219 -10.02 -2.84 13.46
C SER A 219 -10.89 -3.91 12.81
N GLY A 220 -10.28 -5.01 12.34
CA GLY A 220 -10.92 -6.10 11.64
C GLY A 220 -11.14 -5.89 10.16
N ARG A 221 -10.83 -4.71 9.63
CA ARG A 221 -10.92 -4.39 8.20
C ARG A 221 -10.15 -5.37 7.32
N LEU A 222 -9.09 -5.98 7.85
CA LEU A 222 -8.33 -7.03 7.15
C LEU A 222 -9.23 -8.18 6.66
N PHE A 223 -10.33 -8.49 7.35
CA PHE A 223 -11.26 -9.56 6.97
C PHE A 223 -12.36 -9.11 5.99
N GLY A 224 -12.27 -7.89 5.45
CA GLY A 224 -13.18 -7.38 4.44
C GLY A 224 -14.62 -7.22 4.94
N PRO A 225 -15.64 -7.46 4.08
CA PRO A 225 -17.05 -7.25 4.44
C PRO A 225 -17.54 -8.08 5.63
N TRP A 226 -16.93 -9.24 5.89
CA TRP A 226 -17.29 -10.13 6.99
C TRP A 226 -16.80 -9.63 8.36
N ALA A 227 -15.91 -8.64 8.38
CA ALA A 227 -15.37 -8.07 9.60
C ALA A 227 -16.45 -7.61 10.58
N LYS A 228 -17.48 -6.90 10.08
CA LYS A 228 -18.57 -6.39 10.91
C LYS A 228 -19.25 -7.52 11.69
N TRP A 229 -19.60 -8.60 11.01
CA TRP A 229 -20.25 -9.77 11.62
C TRP A 229 -19.34 -10.50 12.60
N LEU A 230 -18.04 -10.61 12.30
CA LEU A 230 -17.08 -11.25 13.19
C LEU A 230 -16.88 -10.45 14.48
N TRP A 231 -16.77 -9.11 14.37
CA TRP A 231 -16.64 -8.22 15.54
C TRP A 231 -17.91 -8.21 16.39
N ASP A 232 -19.09 -8.19 15.76
CA ASP A 232 -20.37 -8.29 16.47
C ASP A 232 -20.51 -9.63 17.21
N PHE A 233 -20.11 -10.74 16.58
CA PHE A 233 -20.08 -12.05 17.22
C PHE A 233 -19.13 -12.07 18.43
N LEU A 234 -17.93 -11.51 18.31
CA LEU A 234 -16.97 -11.45 19.40
C LEU A 234 -17.46 -10.55 20.54
N ALA A 235 -18.08 -9.41 20.23
CA ALA A 235 -18.72 -8.56 21.23
C ALA A 235 -19.82 -9.32 21.99
N PHE A 236 -20.65 -10.07 21.27
CA PHE A 236 -21.67 -10.93 21.88
C PHE A 236 -21.06 -12.02 22.77
N VAL A 237 -19.97 -12.67 22.33
CA VAL A 237 -19.21 -13.62 23.14
C VAL A 237 -18.70 -12.96 24.42
N PHE A 238 -18.17 -11.74 24.35
CA PHE A 238 -17.70 -11.00 25.52
C PHE A 238 -18.81 -10.67 26.51
N VAL A 239 -19.99 -10.29 26.03
CA VAL A 239 -21.18 -10.11 26.88
C VAL A 239 -21.55 -11.42 27.56
N LEU A 240 -21.64 -12.51 26.81
CA LEU A 240 -22.00 -13.83 27.35
C LEU A 240 -21.03 -14.29 28.43
N ILE A 241 -19.73 -14.20 28.19
CA ILE A 241 -18.73 -14.63 29.19
C ILE A 241 -18.73 -13.71 30.42
N SER A 242 -18.91 -12.39 30.23
CA SER A 242 -18.98 -11.43 31.35
C SER A 242 -20.17 -11.71 32.26
N VAL A 243 -21.36 -11.87 31.68
CA VAL A 243 -22.59 -12.18 32.43
C VAL A 243 -22.52 -13.55 33.09
N SER A 244 -22.08 -14.58 32.36
CA SER A 244 -21.98 -15.94 32.90
C SER A 244 -20.90 -16.06 33.98
N GLY A 245 -19.78 -15.35 33.86
CA GLY A 245 -18.74 -15.26 34.88
C GLY A 245 -19.25 -14.63 36.17
N GLY A 246 -19.94 -13.48 36.07
CA GLY A 246 -20.56 -12.81 37.22
C GLY A 246 -21.62 -13.68 37.90
N TYR A 247 -22.44 -14.38 37.13
CA TYR A 247 -23.44 -15.33 37.66
C TYR A 247 -22.77 -16.49 38.41
N ILE A 248 -21.72 -17.09 37.84
CA ILE A 248 -20.97 -18.19 38.48
C ILE A 248 -20.34 -17.72 39.79
N TRP A 249 -19.69 -16.55 39.81
CA TRP A 249 -19.09 -15.96 41.01
C TRP A 249 -20.13 -15.71 42.12
N TRP A 250 -21.26 -15.10 41.77
CA TRP A 250 -22.34 -14.83 42.72
C TRP A 250 -22.95 -16.12 43.31
N GLN A 251 -23.05 -17.19 42.50
CA GLN A 251 -23.49 -18.49 42.99
C GLN A 251 -22.50 -19.15 43.94
N GLN A 252 -21.19 -19.00 43.70
CA GLN A 252 -20.17 -19.52 44.60
C GLN A 252 -20.21 -18.79 45.95
N LYS A 253 -20.47 -17.48 45.97
CA LYS A 253 -20.57 -16.68 47.20
C LYS A 253 -21.83 -16.96 48.04
N ARG A 254 -22.90 -17.47 47.41
CA ARG A 254 -24.16 -17.84 48.09
C ARG A 254 -24.14 -19.25 48.68
N HIS A 255 -23.06 -19.98 48.47
CA HIS A 255 -22.81 -21.32 48.99
C HIS A 255 -21.75 -21.29 50.08
#